data_AF-A0A1S8WRD6-F1
#
_entry.id   AF-A0A1S8WRD6-F1
#
_cell.length_a   1.000
_cell.length_b   1.000
_cell.length_c   1.000
_cell.angle_alpha   90.00
_cell.angle_beta   90.00
_cell.angle_gamma   90.00
#
_symmetry.space_group_name_H-M   'P 1'
#
loop_
_entity.id
_entity.type
_entity.pdbx_description
1 polymer ?
#
loop_
_entity_poly.entity_id
_entity_poly.type
_entity_poly.pdbx_seq_one_letter_code
_entity_poly.pdbx_strand_id
1 'polypeptide(L)'
;MESLSLTIWHFFTSTRQTKTKYAKKVNLRNALHMVVSGVFENAGLFIVGSSMNGFGSDESDMDMCLTVTSRDLTQKKEAFAVLSQLLPPLRKCSFIRNLHLIRAKVPILKFRDTLAGVDCDLNVNNVVGIYNTHLLAMYTRIDWRVRPLGMFVKYWAQRMDIHDGSRGRLSTYPLLLMLIHYLQAGCTPPILPNLQAKYPKVFNYARPLCELDMRLELPWGELRSNNPASLAELFVGFIQYYTNEFDFTRWAVSVRHGAPLPIDVAIRRLPPHEQAHTARSFKVFVEEPFCQSNAARSLHGDDVLNRIRQAFVKTHQAVRSQRPLESI
;
A
#
# COMPACT_ATOMS: atom_id res chain seq x y z
N MET A 1 21.07 15.93 10.59
CA MET A 1 20.12 15.87 9.46
C MET A 1 20.75 15.28 8.21
N GLU A 2 21.89 15.78 7.75
CA GLU A 2 22.57 15.28 6.54
C GLU A 2 22.92 13.78 6.59
N SER A 3 23.52 13.31 7.69
CA SER A 3 23.82 11.89 7.91
C SER A 3 22.58 11.00 7.77
N LEU A 4 21.44 11.40 8.34
CA LEU A 4 20.18 10.63 8.22
C LEU A 4 19.65 10.62 6.79
N SER A 5 19.75 11.74 6.05
CA SER A 5 19.35 11.79 4.64
C SER A 5 20.17 10.81 3.79
N LEU A 6 21.48 10.73 4.05
CA LEU A 6 22.36 9.75 3.40
C LEU A 6 21.98 8.32 3.78
N THR A 7 21.69 8.04 5.05
CA THR A 7 21.22 6.70 5.49
C THR A 7 19.94 6.30 4.78
N ILE A 8 18.94 7.18 4.70
CA ILE A 8 17.68 6.92 4.00
C ILE A 8 17.94 6.63 2.51
N TRP A 9 18.80 7.42 1.88
CA TRP A 9 19.15 7.23 0.47
C TRP A 9 19.94 5.94 0.20
N HIS A 10 20.92 5.62 1.05
CA HIS A 10 21.68 4.37 0.97
C HIS A 10 20.78 3.16 1.18
N PHE A 11 19.90 3.19 2.17
CA PHE A 11 18.89 2.16 2.38
C PHE A 11 18.02 1.97 1.12
N PHE A 12 17.52 3.06 0.54
CA PHE A 12 16.72 2.99 -0.68
C PHE A 12 17.49 2.38 -1.85
N THR A 13 18.70 2.86 -2.11
CA THR A 13 19.49 2.41 -3.28
C THR A 13 19.93 0.96 -3.17
N SER A 14 20.20 0.46 -1.97
CA SER A 14 20.63 -0.93 -1.72
C SER A 14 19.47 -1.93 -1.66
N THR A 15 18.26 -1.51 -1.27
CA THR A 15 17.13 -2.43 -1.06
C THR A 15 16.03 -2.34 -2.12
N ARG A 16 15.94 -1.24 -2.90
CA ARG A 16 14.89 -1.06 -3.91
C ARG A 16 14.83 -2.24 -4.88
N GLN A 17 13.61 -2.55 -5.33
CA GLN A 17 13.39 -3.58 -6.32
C GLN A 17 14.22 -3.30 -7.59
N THR A 18 15.07 -4.25 -7.97
CA THR A 18 15.93 -4.18 -9.13
C THR A 18 15.14 -4.46 -10.41
N LYS A 19 15.63 -3.94 -11.54
CA LYS A 19 15.05 -4.25 -12.86
C LYS A 19 15.07 -5.76 -13.14
N THR A 20 16.12 -6.45 -12.69
CA THR A 20 16.27 -7.90 -12.85
C THR A 20 15.21 -8.66 -12.04
N LYS A 21 15.02 -8.33 -10.76
CA LYS A 21 13.98 -8.95 -9.94
C LYS A 21 12.59 -8.68 -10.53
N TYR A 22 12.33 -7.45 -10.96
CA TYR A 22 11.07 -7.09 -11.61
C TYR A 22 10.82 -7.92 -12.88
N ALA A 23 11.82 -8.07 -13.76
CA ALA A 23 11.69 -8.89 -14.96
C ALA A 23 11.36 -10.35 -14.63
N LYS A 24 11.97 -10.92 -13.58
CA LYS A 24 11.61 -12.27 -13.09
C LYS A 24 10.15 -12.36 -12.64
N LYS A 25 9.66 -11.38 -11.88
CA LYS A 25 8.24 -11.29 -11.48
C LYS A 25 7.30 -11.20 -12.70
N VAL A 26 7.67 -10.42 -13.71
CA VAL A 26 6.88 -10.33 -14.97
C VAL A 26 6.85 -11.67 -15.71
N ASN A 27 7.99 -12.38 -15.80
CA ASN A 27 8.05 -13.70 -16.43
C ASN A 27 7.18 -14.72 -15.68
N LEU A 28 7.22 -14.72 -14.34
CA LEU A 28 6.34 -15.55 -13.52
C LEU A 28 4.86 -15.22 -13.79
N ARG A 29 4.48 -13.94 -13.81
CA ARG A 29 3.11 -13.55 -14.14
C ARG A 29 2.69 -14.08 -15.50
N ASN A 30 3.54 -13.98 -16.52
CA ASN A 30 3.22 -14.47 -17.87
C ASN A 30 3.05 -15.99 -17.89
N ALA A 31 3.92 -16.73 -17.18
CA ALA A 31 3.79 -18.19 -17.04
C ALA A 31 2.50 -18.59 -16.34
N LEU A 32 2.15 -17.92 -15.23
CA LEU A 32 0.90 -18.15 -14.51
C LEU A 32 -0.32 -17.75 -15.35
N HIS A 33 -0.23 -16.70 -16.15
CA HIS A 33 -1.31 -16.27 -17.03
C HIS A 33 -1.64 -17.35 -18.07
N MET A 34 -0.64 -18.02 -18.66
CA MET A 34 -0.87 -19.17 -19.54
C MET A 34 -1.63 -20.31 -18.85
N VAL A 35 -1.28 -20.62 -17.59
CA VAL A 35 -1.98 -21.65 -16.80
C VAL A 35 -3.42 -21.23 -16.51
N VAL A 36 -3.62 -19.98 -16.09
CA VAL A 36 -4.94 -19.40 -15.79
C VAL A 36 -5.83 -19.39 -17.04
N SER A 37 -5.29 -19.02 -18.20
CA SER A 37 -6.03 -18.98 -19.47
C SER A 37 -6.46 -20.38 -19.96
N GLY A 38 -5.80 -21.44 -19.51
CA GLY A 38 -6.25 -22.81 -19.74
C GLY A 38 -7.42 -23.25 -18.86
N VAL A 39 -7.74 -22.49 -17.80
CA VAL A 39 -8.85 -22.77 -16.87
C VAL A 39 -10.01 -21.80 -17.08
N PHE A 40 -9.72 -20.53 -17.36
CA PHE A 40 -10.70 -19.47 -17.46
C PHE A 40 -10.54 -18.70 -18.77
N GLU A 41 -11.61 -18.65 -19.56
CA GLU A 41 -11.68 -17.79 -20.74
C GLU A 41 -11.67 -16.31 -20.33
N ASN A 42 -10.98 -15.47 -21.10
CA ASN A 42 -10.91 -14.02 -20.91
C ASN A 42 -10.43 -13.55 -19.52
N ALA A 43 -9.61 -14.36 -18.83
CA ALA A 43 -9.02 -13.99 -17.56
C ALA A 43 -7.88 -12.98 -17.70
N GLY A 44 -7.87 -11.98 -16.81
CA GLY A 44 -6.79 -11.02 -16.65
C GLY A 44 -5.94 -11.35 -15.42
N LEU A 45 -4.62 -11.24 -15.51
CA LEU A 45 -3.73 -11.44 -14.37
C LEU A 45 -2.83 -10.23 -14.20
N PHE A 46 -3.05 -9.48 -13.12
CA PHE A 46 -2.40 -8.20 -12.86
C PHE A 46 -1.42 -8.34 -11.70
N ILE A 47 -0.21 -7.80 -11.86
CA ILE A 47 0.72 -7.59 -10.75
C ILE A 47 0.25 -6.35 -9.99
N VAL A 48 0.07 -6.47 -8.68
CA VAL A 48 -0.40 -5.37 -7.82
C VAL A 48 0.58 -5.14 -6.66
N GLY A 49 0.29 -4.15 -5.83
CA GLY A 49 1.02 -3.91 -4.59
C GLY A 49 2.45 -3.43 -4.81
N SER A 50 3.33 -3.84 -3.89
CA SER A 50 4.71 -3.34 -3.78
C SER A 50 5.54 -3.54 -5.05
N SER A 51 5.24 -4.59 -5.82
CA SER A 51 5.94 -4.92 -7.06
C SER A 51 5.76 -3.88 -8.17
N MET A 52 4.68 -3.10 -8.13
CA MET A 52 4.27 -2.16 -9.18
C MET A 52 4.00 -0.74 -8.69
N ASN A 53 3.72 -0.53 -7.41
CA ASN A 53 3.35 0.77 -6.85
C ASN A 53 4.54 1.72 -6.58
N GLY A 54 5.78 1.26 -6.81
CA GLY A 54 7.01 2.05 -6.64
C GLY A 54 7.69 1.96 -5.28
N PHE A 55 7.10 1.25 -4.31
CA PHE A 55 7.59 1.08 -2.93
C PHE A 55 8.11 -0.34 -2.61
N GLY A 56 8.39 -1.15 -3.63
CA GLY A 56 8.89 -2.52 -3.47
C GLY A 56 10.41 -2.63 -3.29
N SER A 57 10.81 -3.68 -2.59
CA SER A 57 12.20 -4.16 -2.45
C SER A 57 12.39 -5.50 -3.17
N ASP A 58 13.63 -5.98 -3.27
CA ASP A 58 13.93 -7.30 -3.89
C ASP A 58 13.43 -8.50 -3.06
N GLU A 59 13.19 -8.27 -1.77
CA GLU A 59 12.62 -9.20 -0.79
C GLU A 59 11.10 -9.09 -0.69
N SER A 60 10.49 -8.13 -1.40
CA SER A 60 9.03 -7.95 -1.33
C SER A 60 8.30 -9.05 -2.10
N ASP A 61 7.22 -9.54 -1.50
CA ASP A 61 6.30 -10.50 -2.11
C ASP A 61 5.75 -10.00 -3.46
N MET A 62 5.25 -10.95 -4.24
CA MET A 62 4.55 -10.68 -5.48
C MET A 62 3.04 -10.85 -5.29
N ASP A 63 2.35 -9.73 -5.11
CA ASP A 63 0.90 -9.69 -5.08
C ASP A 63 0.32 -9.73 -6.51
N MET A 64 -0.68 -10.56 -6.73
CA MET A 64 -1.39 -10.66 -7.99
C MET A 64 -2.90 -10.62 -7.80
N CYS A 65 -3.60 -10.01 -8.75
CA CYS A 65 -5.04 -9.99 -8.85
C CYS A 65 -5.47 -10.69 -10.14
N LEU A 66 -6.17 -11.80 -10.00
CA LEU A 66 -6.85 -12.49 -11.09
C LEU A 66 -8.22 -11.87 -11.30
N THR A 67 -8.54 -11.47 -12.52
CA THR A 67 -9.87 -11.03 -12.92
C THR A 67 -10.53 -12.09 -13.80
N VAL A 68 -11.64 -12.67 -13.35
CA VAL A 68 -12.48 -13.58 -14.14
C VAL A 68 -13.85 -12.94 -14.35
N THR A 69 -14.29 -12.86 -15.61
CA THR A 69 -15.54 -12.26 -16.17
C THR A 69 -16.41 -11.37 -15.27
N SER A 70 -16.39 -10.08 -15.62
CA SER A 70 -17.37 -8.94 -15.55
C SER A 70 -18.47 -8.81 -14.49
N ARG A 71 -18.77 -9.81 -13.66
CA ARG A 71 -19.66 -9.64 -12.51
C ARG A 71 -18.77 -9.48 -11.29
N ASP A 72 -19.01 -8.45 -10.50
CA ASP A 72 -18.49 -8.39 -9.14
C ASP A 72 -18.83 -9.74 -8.50
N LEU A 73 -17.80 -10.55 -8.19
CA LEU A 73 -17.97 -11.78 -7.42
C LEU A 73 -18.34 -11.30 -6.02
N THR A 74 -19.60 -10.98 -5.83
CA THR A 74 -20.15 -10.42 -4.60
C THR A 74 -20.07 -11.42 -3.45
N GLN A 75 -19.77 -12.69 -3.75
CA GLN A 75 -19.69 -13.75 -2.75
C GLN A 75 -18.28 -14.30 -2.58
N LYS A 76 -17.76 -14.21 -1.35
CA LYS A 76 -16.53 -14.88 -0.87
C LYS A 76 -16.46 -16.37 -1.26
N LYS A 77 -17.61 -17.05 -1.37
CA LYS A 77 -17.70 -18.45 -1.81
C LYS A 77 -17.26 -18.64 -3.26
N GLU A 78 -17.60 -17.70 -4.14
CA GLU A 78 -17.23 -17.76 -5.56
C GLU A 78 -15.73 -17.52 -5.72
N ALA A 79 -15.17 -16.52 -5.04
CA ALA A 79 -13.72 -16.26 -5.05
C ALA A 79 -12.90 -17.48 -4.58
N PHE A 80 -13.35 -18.15 -3.50
CA PHE A 80 -12.72 -19.37 -3.02
C PHE A 80 -12.83 -20.52 -4.04
N ALA A 81 -13.98 -20.68 -4.69
CA ALA A 81 -14.19 -21.71 -5.71
C ALA A 81 -13.30 -21.47 -6.95
N VAL A 82 -13.18 -20.23 -7.41
CA VAL A 82 -12.28 -19.84 -8.51
C VAL A 82 -10.83 -20.17 -8.17
N LEU A 83 -10.34 -19.76 -6.99
CA LEU A 83 -8.98 -20.09 -6.57
C LEU A 83 -8.76 -21.60 -6.41
N SER A 84 -9.78 -22.34 -5.96
CA SER A 84 -9.69 -23.80 -5.79
C SER A 84 -9.51 -24.52 -7.13
N GLN A 85 -10.10 -24.02 -8.21
CA GLN A 85 -9.93 -24.57 -9.57
C GLN A 85 -8.50 -24.41 -10.10
N LEU A 86 -7.75 -23.42 -9.60
CA LEU A 86 -6.33 -23.24 -9.96
C LEU A 86 -5.39 -24.18 -9.21
N LEU A 87 -5.82 -24.81 -8.11
CA LEU A 87 -4.95 -25.70 -7.33
C LEU A 87 -4.40 -26.87 -8.17
N PRO A 88 -5.22 -27.67 -8.89
CA PRO A 88 -4.70 -28.80 -9.66
C PRO A 88 -3.66 -28.43 -10.74
N PRO A 89 -3.89 -27.44 -11.63
CA PRO A 89 -2.91 -27.10 -12.64
C PRO A 89 -1.66 -26.45 -12.06
N LEU A 90 -1.77 -25.59 -11.02
CA LEU A 90 -0.60 -24.98 -10.38
C LEU A 90 0.26 -26.00 -9.62
N ARG A 91 -0.32 -27.08 -9.08
CA ARG A 91 0.46 -28.19 -8.50
C ARG A 91 1.33 -28.93 -9.51
N LYS A 92 1.00 -28.87 -10.80
CA LYS A 92 1.81 -29.48 -11.87
C LYS A 92 3.01 -28.62 -12.27
N CYS A 93 3.03 -27.34 -11.88
CA CYS A 93 4.13 -26.44 -12.17
C CYS A 93 5.32 -26.73 -11.23
N SER A 94 6.42 -27.24 -11.76
CA SER A 94 7.62 -27.59 -10.99
C SER A 94 8.28 -26.40 -10.26
N PHE A 95 8.04 -25.18 -10.75
CA PHE A 95 8.54 -23.93 -10.16
C PHE A 95 7.70 -23.42 -8.97
N ILE A 96 6.55 -24.04 -8.69
CA ILE A 96 5.67 -23.64 -7.59
C ILE A 96 5.89 -24.55 -6.39
N ARG A 97 6.14 -23.94 -5.22
CA ARG A 97 6.27 -24.64 -3.93
C ARG A 97 5.31 -24.05 -2.90
N ASN A 98 5.04 -24.82 -1.84
CA ASN A 98 4.22 -24.40 -0.69
C ASN A 98 2.84 -23.84 -1.09
N LEU A 99 2.21 -24.38 -2.13
CA LEU A 99 0.91 -23.92 -2.61
C LEU A 99 -0.21 -24.26 -1.62
N HIS A 100 -0.86 -23.24 -1.06
CA HIS A 100 -1.98 -23.40 -0.14
C HIS A 100 -2.99 -22.25 -0.25
N LEU A 101 -4.26 -22.58 -0.04
CA LEU A 101 -5.37 -21.63 -0.12
C LEU A 101 -5.80 -21.18 1.28
N ILE A 102 -5.72 -19.88 1.55
CA ILE A 102 -6.07 -19.29 2.84
C ILE A 102 -7.53 -18.82 2.84
N ARG A 103 -8.29 -19.27 3.85
CA ARG A 103 -9.65 -18.81 4.11
C ARG A 103 -9.65 -17.54 4.97
N ALA A 104 -9.59 -16.37 4.33
CA ALA A 104 -9.73 -15.07 4.98
C ALA A 104 -10.94 -14.28 4.45
N LYS A 105 -11.12 -13.02 4.85
CA LYS A 105 -12.19 -12.14 4.30
C LYS A 105 -12.07 -12.03 2.78
N VAL A 106 -10.84 -11.83 2.30
CA VAL A 106 -10.46 -11.99 0.89
C VAL A 106 -9.66 -13.30 0.81
N PRO A 107 -10.17 -14.35 0.16
CA PRO A 107 -9.41 -15.58 -0.07
C PRO A 107 -8.12 -15.30 -0.85
N ILE A 108 -7.01 -15.90 -0.42
CA ILE A 108 -5.69 -15.72 -1.05
C ILE A 108 -5.06 -17.09 -1.27
N LEU A 109 -4.59 -17.34 -2.49
CA LEU A 109 -3.78 -18.49 -2.82
C LEU A 109 -2.31 -18.11 -2.68
N LYS A 110 -1.64 -18.69 -1.68
CA LYS A 110 -0.23 -18.44 -1.37
C LYS A 110 0.65 -19.53 -1.94
N PHE A 111 1.80 -19.14 -2.49
CA PHE A 111 2.84 -20.06 -2.95
C PHE A 111 4.18 -19.36 -3.07
N ARG A 112 5.26 -20.13 -3.27
CA ARG A 112 6.60 -19.62 -3.56
C ARG A 112 7.01 -20.02 -4.97
N ASP A 113 7.48 -19.05 -5.76
CA ASP A 113 8.14 -19.31 -7.03
C ASP A 113 9.63 -19.53 -6.80
N THR A 114 10.14 -20.69 -7.23
CA THR A 114 11.55 -21.06 -7.08
C THR A 114 12.46 -20.39 -8.10
N LEU A 115 11.93 -19.90 -9.23
CA LEU A 115 12.73 -19.28 -10.29
C LEU A 115 13.07 -17.81 -9.95
N ALA A 116 12.07 -17.04 -9.52
CA ALA A 116 12.27 -15.66 -9.05
C ALA A 116 12.72 -15.60 -7.58
N GLY A 117 12.50 -16.67 -6.82
CA GLY A 117 12.77 -16.73 -5.39
C GLY A 117 11.91 -15.77 -4.61
N VAL A 118 10.60 -15.74 -4.91
CA VAL A 118 9.64 -14.80 -4.31
C VAL A 118 8.41 -15.54 -3.81
N ASP A 119 7.90 -15.11 -2.66
CA ASP A 119 6.60 -15.53 -2.16
C ASP A 119 5.50 -14.74 -2.90
N CYS A 120 4.39 -15.40 -3.18
CA CYS A 120 3.33 -14.91 -4.06
C CYS A 120 1.97 -15.03 -3.38
N ASP A 121 1.19 -13.96 -3.48
CA ASP A 121 -0.17 -13.87 -2.96
C ASP A 121 -1.13 -13.60 -4.15
N LEU A 122 -1.95 -14.59 -4.52
CA LEU A 122 -2.93 -14.46 -5.60
C LEU A 122 -4.35 -14.34 -5.02
N ASN A 123 -5.01 -13.21 -5.30
CA ASN A 123 -6.43 -13.01 -5.00
C ASN A 123 -7.26 -12.97 -6.30
N VAL A 124 -8.59 -12.97 -6.17
CA VAL A 124 -9.53 -12.92 -7.31
C VAL A 124 -10.46 -11.73 -7.15
N ASN A 125 -10.65 -10.97 -8.24
CA ASN A 125 -11.55 -9.83 -8.38
C ASN A 125 -11.43 -8.77 -7.26
N ASN A 126 -10.28 -8.69 -6.58
CA ASN A 126 -9.97 -7.57 -5.68
C ASN A 126 -9.47 -6.37 -6.50
N VAL A 127 -10.34 -5.87 -7.37
CA VAL A 127 -10.00 -4.91 -8.41
C VAL A 127 -9.50 -3.58 -7.84
N VAL A 128 -10.00 -3.17 -6.66
CA VAL A 128 -9.50 -1.99 -5.94
C VAL A 128 -7.98 -1.99 -5.73
N GLY A 129 -7.37 -3.17 -5.55
CA GLY A 129 -5.92 -3.30 -5.45
C GLY A 129 -5.17 -2.85 -6.71
N ILE A 130 -5.78 -3.00 -7.89
CA ILE A 130 -5.21 -2.56 -9.17
C ILE A 130 -5.22 -1.03 -9.26
N TYR A 131 -6.36 -0.39 -8.99
CA TYR A 131 -6.48 1.08 -8.97
C TYR A 131 -5.56 1.72 -7.93
N ASN A 132 -5.46 1.14 -6.73
CA ASN A 132 -4.54 1.59 -5.69
C ASN A 132 -3.09 1.52 -6.12
N THR A 133 -2.72 0.40 -6.74
CA THR A 133 -1.36 0.21 -7.27
C THR A 133 -1.03 1.29 -8.30
N HIS A 134 -1.96 1.57 -9.21
CA HIS A 134 -1.82 2.63 -10.21
C HIS A 134 -1.69 4.02 -9.58
N LEU A 135 -2.59 4.38 -8.66
CA LEU A 135 -2.57 5.67 -7.98
C LEU A 135 -1.26 5.90 -7.20
N LEU A 136 -0.84 4.92 -6.40
CA LEU A 136 0.42 5.00 -5.65
C LEU A 136 1.62 5.10 -6.58
N ALA A 137 1.63 4.34 -7.69
CA ALA A 137 2.69 4.45 -8.68
C ALA A 137 2.79 5.87 -9.28
N MET A 138 1.65 6.52 -9.57
CA MET A 138 1.65 7.89 -10.06
C MET A 138 2.18 8.88 -9.01
N TYR A 139 1.82 8.73 -7.72
CA TYR A 139 2.40 9.55 -6.66
C TYR A 139 3.92 9.43 -6.57
N THR A 140 4.47 8.22 -6.77
CA THR A 140 5.94 8.01 -6.70
C THR A 140 6.74 8.68 -7.82
N ARG A 141 6.08 9.13 -8.88
CA ARG A 141 6.71 9.80 -10.04
C ARG A 141 6.79 11.31 -9.90
N ILE A 142 6.00 11.89 -9.00
CA ILE A 142 5.90 13.35 -8.83
C ILE A 142 7.19 13.91 -8.22
N ASP A 143 7.70 13.26 -7.17
CA ASP A 143 8.89 13.72 -6.45
C ASP A 143 9.80 12.53 -6.09
N TRP A 144 11.09 12.70 -6.33
CA TRP A 144 12.11 11.66 -6.14
C TRP A 144 12.23 11.21 -4.67
N ARG A 145 11.85 12.06 -3.71
CA ARG A 145 11.92 11.79 -2.26
C ARG A 145 10.87 10.80 -1.78
N VAL A 146 9.77 10.64 -2.52
CA VAL A 146 8.61 9.82 -2.13
C VAL A 146 9.01 8.35 -1.96
N ARG A 147 9.74 7.79 -2.92
CA ARG A 147 10.12 6.36 -2.90
C ARG A 147 11.09 6.02 -1.76
N PRO A 148 12.21 6.76 -1.57
CA PRO A 148 13.08 6.56 -0.41
C PRO A 148 12.33 6.67 0.91
N LEU A 149 11.48 7.70 1.07
CA LEU A 149 10.69 7.89 2.29
C LEU A 149 9.72 6.73 2.54
N GLY A 150 8.97 6.30 1.51
CA GLY A 150 7.99 5.21 1.66
C GLY A 150 8.65 3.89 2.04
N MET A 151 9.80 3.57 1.44
CA MET A 151 10.57 2.38 1.80
C MET A 151 11.16 2.49 3.22
N PHE A 152 11.71 3.65 3.58
CA PHE A 152 12.30 3.85 4.90
C PHE A 152 11.27 3.88 6.02
N VAL A 153 10.11 4.51 5.81
CA VAL A 153 8.99 4.50 6.78
C VAL A 153 8.46 3.09 6.98
N LYS A 154 8.38 2.26 5.93
CA LYS A 154 8.05 0.83 6.06
C LYS A 154 9.08 0.12 6.94
N TYR A 155 10.36 0.31 6.67
CA TYR A 155 11.45 -0.29 7.46
C TYR A 155 11.42 0.16 8.92
N TRP A 156 11.28 1.47 9.17
CA TRP A 156 11.13 2.03 10.50
C TRP A 156 9.95 1.41 11.25
N ALA A 157 8.77 1.32 10.63
CA ALA A 157 7.58 0.76 11.26
C ALA A 157 7.76 -0.73 11.62
N GLN A 158 8.52 -1.48 10.83
CA GLN A 158 8.92 -2.86 11.14
C GLN A 158 9.84 -2.93 12.36
N ARG A 159 10.85 -2.06 12.42
CA ARG A 159 11.80 -2.00 13.55
C ARG A 159 11.12 -1.57 14.86
N MET A 160 10.13 -0.70 14.78
CA MET A 160 9.32 -0.27 15.92
C MET A 160 8.22 -1.27 16.33
N ASP A 161 8.13 -2.44 15.67
CA ASP A 161 7.14 -3.49 15.95
C ASP A 161 5.67 -3.03 15.82
N ILE A 162 5.42 -2.00 15.00
CA ILE A 162 4.08 -1.46 14.68
C ILE A 162 3.59 -1.85 13.29
N HIS A 163 4.42 -2.54 12.51
CA HIS A 163 4.10 -3.09 11.19
C HIS A 163 3.91 -4.60 11.27
N ASP A 164 2.78 -5.10 10.76
CA ASP A 164 2.40 -6.50 10.48
C ASP A 164 0.87 -6.63 10.55
N GLY A 165 0.22 -6.53 9.40
CA GLY A 165 -1.25 -6.60 9.31
C GLY A 165 -1.84 -7.91 9.80
N SER A 166 -1.09 -9.03 9.72
CA SER A 166 -1.54 -10.34 10.16
C SER A 166 -1.63 -10.44 11.69
N ARG A 167 -0.83 -9.64 12.41
CA ARG A 167 -0.80 -9.52 13.87
C ARG A 167 -1.68 -8.36 14.39
N GLY A 168 -2.57 -7.82 13.56
CA GLY A 168 -3.45 -6.71 13.94
C GLY A 168 -2.75 -5.35 14.03
N ARG A 169 -1.65 -5.16 13.29
CA ARG A 169 -0.85 -3.92 13.26
C ARG A 169 -0.97 -3.22 11.91
N LEU A 170 -0.19 -2.15 11.70
CA LEU A 170 -0.25 -1.38 10.45
C LEU A 170 0.26 -2.26 9.31
N SER A 171 -0.57 -2.46 8.29
CA SER A 171 -0.10 -3.01 7.02
C SER A 171 0.61 -1.91 6.22
N THR A 172 1.39 -2.30 5.21
CA THR A 172 2.16 -1.35 4.40
C THR A 172 1.26 -0.31 3.71
N TYR A 173 0.08 -0.72 3.22
CA TYR A 173 -0.79 0.16 2.46
C TYR A 173 -1.30 1.39 3.25
N PRO A 174 -1.98 1.26 4.41
CA PRO A 174 -2.40 2.41 5.20
C PRO A 174 -1.22 3.25 5.69
N LEU A 175 -0.06 2.64 5.97
CA LEU A 175 1.16 3.39 6.32
C LEU A 175 1.65 4.28 5.15
N LEU A 176 1.60 3.78 3.92
CA LEU A 176 1.95 4.59 2.74
C LEU A 176 0.91 5.69 2.48
N LEU A 177 -0.37 5.45 2.74
CA LEU A 177 -1.40 6.49 2.66
C LEU A 177 -1.18 7.60 3.70
N MET A 178 -0.75 7.23 4.92
CA MET A 178 -0.35 8.20 5.94
C MET A 178 0.84 9.06 5.47
N LEU A 179 1.86 8.45 4.86
CA LEU A 179 2.98 9.20 4.30
C LEU A 179 2.51 10.15 3.17
N ILE A 180 1.70 9.66 2.24
CA ILE A 180 1.20 10.49 1.13
C ILE A 180 0.38 11.67 1.66
N HIS A 181 -0.51 11.42 2.63
CA HIS A 181 -1.28 12.45 3.31
C HIS A 181 -0.39 13.51 3.97
N TYR A 182 0.64 13.09 4.71
CA TYR A 182 1.62 14.02 5.28
C TYR A 182 2.30 14.86 4.20
N LEU A 183 2.68 14.26 3.08
CA LEU A 183 3.29 14.98 1.96
C LEU A 183 2.30 15.90 1.22
N GLN A 184 1.00 15.71 1.38
CA GLN A 184 -0.07 16.57 0.83
C GLN A 184 -0.46 17.72 1.76
N ALA A 185 -0.53 17.47 3.08
CA ALA A 185 -1.18 18.39 4.02
C ALA A 185 -0.40 18.61 5.34
N GLY A 186 0.65 17.84 5.60
CA GLY A 186 1.45 17.92 6.82
C GLY A 186 2.81 18.61 6.66
N CYS A 187 3.21 18.95 5.44
CA CYS A 187 4.42 19.71 5.17
C CYS A 187 4.12 20.92 4.27
N THR A 188 4.88 22.00 4.48
CA THR A 188 4.71 23.26 3.75
C THR A 188 6.04 23.70 3.15
N PRO A 189 6.11 24.01 1.84
CA PRO A 189 5.08 23.76 0.81
C PRO A 189 4.72 22.27 0.67
N PRO A 190 3.50 21.90 0.26
CA PRO A 190 3.15 20.49 0.08
C PRO A 190 4.01 19.86 -1.02
N ILE A 191 4.48 18.63 -0.80
CA ILE A 191 5.27 17.87 -1.79
C ILE A 191 4.38 17.21 -2.84
N LEU A 192 3.25 16.67 -2.40
CA LEU A 192 2.33 15.96 -3.28
C LEU A 192 1.04 16.76 -3.47
N PRO A 193 0.52 16.87 -4.70
CA PRO A 193 -0.82 17.37 -4.94
C PRO A 193 -1.87 16.29 -4.63
N ASN A 194 -3.15 16.64 -4.70
CA ASN A 194 -4.23 15.66 -4.76
C ASN A 194 -4.48 15.23 -6.21
N LEU A 195 -3.99 14.04 -6.58
CA LEU A 195 -4.09 13.54 -7.96
C LEU A 195 -5.54 13.26 -8.37
N GLN A 196 -6.38 12.75 -7.46
CA GLN A 196 -7.78 12.45 -7.75
C GLN A 196 -8.61 13.73 -7.96
N ALA A 197 -8.29 14.81 -7.24
CA ALA A 197 -8.92 16.11 -7.47
C ALA A 197 -8.42 16.77 -8.76
N LYS A 198 -7.13 16.69 -9.07
CA LYS A 198 -6.54 17.33 -10.26
C LYS A 198 -6.86 16.58 -11.56
N TYR A 199 -6.94 15.25 -11.52
CA TYR A 199 -7.20 14.39 -12.68
C TYR A 199 -8.31 13.37 -12.41
N PRO A 200 -9.55 13.82 -12.12
CA PRO A 200 -10.65 12.94 -11.69
C PRO A 200 -11.04 11.90 -12.74
N LYS A 201 -10.87 12.20 -14.04
CA LYS A 201 -11.12 11.25 -15.13
C LYS A 201 -10.07 10.14 -15.21
N VAL A 202 -8.83 10.44 -14.83
CA VAL A 202 -7.70 9.49 -14.86
C VAL A 202 -7.80 8.53 -13.68
N PHE A 203 -8.04 9.07 -12.49
CA PHE A 203 -8.11 8.33 -11.23
C PHE A 203 -9.56 8.10 -10.79
N ASN A 204 -10.38 7.64 -11.72
CA ASN A 204 -11.77 7.27 -11.49
C ASN A 204 -11.89 5.75 -11.27
N TYR A 205 -12.56 5.32 -10.21
CA TYR A 205 -12.85 3.89 -9.98
C TYR A 205 -13.76 3.28 -11.06
N ALA A 206 -14.60 4.10 -11.72
CA ALA A 206 -15.46 3.65 -12.81
C ALA A 206 -14.74 3.46 -14.14
N ARG A 207 -13.46 3.84 -14.23
CA ARG A 207 -12.68 3.71 -15.47
C ARG A 207 -12.36 2.23 -15.74
N PRO A 208 -12.59 1.69 -16.95
CA PRO A 208 -12.30 0.28 -17.24
C PRO A 208 -10.85 -0.11 -16.98
N LEU A 209 -10.63 -1.33 -16.47
CA LEU A 209 -9.29 -1.84 -16.17
C LEU A 209 -8.34 -1.88 -17.36
N CYS A 210 -8.86 -2.13 -18.56
CA CYS A 210 -8.05 -2.13 -19.79
C CYS A 210 -7.47 -0.76 -20.14
N GLU A 211 -8.02 0.32 -19.60
CA GLU A 211 -7.53 1.69 -19.81
C GLU A 211 -6.52 2.14 -18.74
N LEU A 212 -6.30 1.34 -17.69
CA LEU A 212 -5.31 1.66 -16.66
C LEU A 212 -3.90 1.44 -17.21
N ASP A 213 -3.27 2.53 -17.63
CA ASP A 213 -1.91 2.51 -18.12
C ASP A 213 -0.90 2.83 -17.00
N MET A 214 -0.07 1.84 -16.65
CA MET A 214 1.05 2.03 -15.73
C MET A 214 2.17 2.88 -16.34
N ARG A 215 2.17 3.17 -17.64
CA ARG A 215 3.12 4.06 -18.33
C ARG A 215 2.56 5.45 -18.55
N LEU A 216 1.41 5.77 -17.96
CA LEU A 216 0.83 7.11 -18.02
C LEU A 216 1.85 8.17 -17.63
N GLU A 217 1.99 9.17 -18.49
CA GLU A 217 2.79 10.38 -18.26
C GLU A 217 1.84 11.54 -17.93
N LEU A 218 2.08 12.18 -16.78
CA LEU A 218 1.43 13.42 -16.37
C LEU A 218 2.42 14.57 -16.55
N PRO A 219 2.00 15.85 -16.51
CA PRO A 219 2.93 16.98 -16.55
C PRO A 219 3.75 17.05 -15.24
N TRP A 220 4.73 16.16 -15.08
CA TRP A 220 5.49 15.96 -13.84
C TRP A 220 6.19 17.24 -13.39
N GLY A 221 6.69 18.04 -14.33
CA GLY A 221 7.31 19.33 -14.05
C GLY A 221 6.37 20.30 -13.33
N GLU A 222 5.09 20.34 -13.70
CA GLU A 222 4.07 21.19 -13.07
C GLU A 222 3.54 20.63 -11.74
N LEU A 223 3.68 19.32 -11.53
CA LEU A 223 3.27 18.66 -10.29
C LEU A 223 4.36 18.71 -9.21
N ARG A 224 5.60 18.99 -9.61
CA ARG A 224 6.75 18.99 -8.72
C ARG A 224 6.68 20.18 -7.77
N SER A 225 6.88 19.90 -6.49
CA SER A 225 6.92 20.92 -5.44
C SER A 225 8.28 21.63 -5.36
N ASN A 226 8.24 22.90 -4.98
CA ASN A 226 9.43 23.69 -4.62
C ASN A 226 9.82 23.53 -3.15
N ASN A 227 9.23 22.58 -2.41
CA ASN A 227 9.61 22.31 -1.03
C ASN A 227 11.10 21.93 -0.94
N PRO A 228 11.92 22.65 -0.14
CA PRO A 228 13.37 22.44 -0.08
C PRO A 228 13.80 21.33 0.88
N ALA A 229 12.87 20.74 1.65
CA ALA A 229 13.20 19.82 2.73
C ALA A 229 13.90 18.56 2.23
N SER A 230 14.97 18.19 2.92
CA SER A 230 15.70 16.95 2.72
C SER A 230 14.90 15.71 3.13
N LEU A 231 15.38 14.52 2.76
CA LEU A 231 14.78 13.24 3.19
C LEU A 231 14.66 13.15 4.71
N ALA A 232 15.71 13.55 5.44
CA ALA A 232 15.69 13.55 6.90
C ALA A 232 14.63 14.50 7.45
N GLU A 233 14.55 15.74 6.95
CA GLU A 233 13.57 16.72 7.43
C GLU A 233 12.14 16.25 7.20
N LEU A 234 11.87 15.62 6.06
CA LEU A 234 10.56 15.05 5.77
C LEU A 234 10.22 13.83 6.62
N PHE A 235 11.20 12.95 6.89
CA PHE A 235 10.98 11.83 7.81
C PHE A 235 10.72 12.33 9.23
N VAL A 236 11.53 13.27 9.72
CA VAL A 236 11.34 13.87 11.05
C VAL A 236 10.02 14.61 11.15
N GLY A 237 9.65 15.36 10.12
CA GLY A 237 8.37 16.05 10.04
C GLY A 237 7.19 15.08 9.98
N PHE A 238 7.30 13.95 9.29
CA PHE A 238 6.29 12.88 9.32
C PHE A 238 6.09 12.33 10.74
N ILE A 239 7.19 12.08 11.46
CA ILE A 239 7.14 11.64 12.84
C ILE A 239 6.49 12.71 13.72
N GLN A 240 6.91 13.97 13.61
CA GLN A 240 6.37 15.09 14.38
C GLN A 240 4.87 15.28 14.13
N TYR A 241 4.44 15.26 12.86
CA TYR A 241 3.06 15.44 12.46
C TYR A 241 2.14 14.43 13.14
N TYR A 242 2.48 13.14 13.06
CA TYR A 242 1.68 12.08 13.69
C TYR A 242 1.88 11.93 15.21
N THR A 243 2.87 12.61 15.79
CA THR A 243 3.06 12.68 17.25
C THR A 243 2.25 13.81 17.87
N ASN A 244 2.33 15.02 17.29
CA ASN A 244 1.95 16.26 17.96
C ASN A 244 0.77 16.99 17.29
N GLU A 245 0.56 16.79 15.99
CA GLU A 245 -0.35 17.64 15.20
C GLU A 245 -1.62 16.88 14.76
N PHE A 246 -1.48 15.61 14.37
CA PHE A 246 -2.58 14.81 13.88
C PHE A 246 -3.31 14.06 15.02
N ASP A 247 -4.53 14.52 15.33
CA ASP A 247 -5.39 13.86 16.31
C ASP A 247 -6.24 12.74 15.67
N PHE A 248 -5.79 11.49 15.81
CA PHE A 248 -6.50 10.28 15.36
C PHE A 248 -7.90 10.09 15.98
N THR A 249 -8.27 10.84 17.01
CA THR A 249 -9.64 10.79 17.59
C THR A 249 -10.60 11.76 16.92
N ARG A 250 -10.08 12.76 16.20
CA ARG A 250 -10.86 13.78 15.50
C ARG A 250 -10.79 13.64 13.98
N TRP A 251 -9.66 13.17 13.46
CA TRP A 251 -9.35 13.21 12.04
C TRP A 251 -9.04 11.84 11.46
N ALA A 252 -9.57 11.61 10.27
CA ALA A 252 -9.24 10.54 9.37
C ALA A 252 -8.18 11.00 8.37
N VAL A 253 -7.23 10.12 8.07
CA VAL A 253 -6.24 10.32 7.01
C VAL A 253 -6.95 10.15 5.67
N SER A 254 -6.86 11.12 4.77
CA SER A 254 -7.55 11.06 3.47
C SER A 254 -6.71 11.63 2.35
N VAL A 255 -6.13 10.72 1.55
CA VAL A 255 -5.39 11.06 0.33
C VAL A 255 -6.32 11.61 -0.76
N ARG A 256 -7.55 11.09 -0.83
CA ARG A 256 -8.57 11.54 -1.80
C ARG A 256 -9.07 12.95 -1.49
N HIS A 257 -9.17 13.32 -0.22
CA HIS A 257 -9.52 14.68 0.18
C HIS A 257 -8.31 15.62 0.09
N GLY A 258 -7.10 15.11 0.33
CA GLY A 258 -5.86 15.88 0.33
C GLY A 258 -5.70 16.74 1.59
N ALA A 259 -6.46 16.45 2.64
CA ALA A 259 -6.47 17.14 3.93
C ALA A 259 -7.06 16.22 5.00
N PRO A 260 -6.84 16.50 6.31
CA PRO A 260 -7.50 15.77 7.39
C PRO A 260 -9.03 15.83 7.24
N LEU A 261 -9.69 14.68 7.23
CA LEU A 261 -11.14 14.58 7.10
C LEU A 261 -11.76 14.36 8.50
N PRO A 262 -12.77 15.13 8.93
CA PRO A 262 -13.41 14.87 10.22
C PRO A 262 -13.91 13.41 10.32
N ILE A 263 -13.65 12.74 11.45
CA ILE A 263 -13.96 11.31 11.61
C ILE A 263 -15.45 11.03 11.45
N ASP A 264 -16.32 11.90 11.93
CA ASP A 264 -17.77 11.76 11.80
C ASP A 264 -18.20 11.80 10.32
N VAL A 265 -17.57 12.66 9.51
CA VAL A 265 -17.77 12.71 8.05
C VAL A 265 -17.24 11.43 7.40
N ALA A 266 -16.05 10.97 7.80
CA ALA A 266 -15.44 9.76 7.26
C ALA A 266 -16.30 8.51 7.54
N ILE A 267 -16.85 8.39 8.77
CA ILE A 267 -17.76 7.31 9.16
C ILE A 267 -19.06 7.38 8.37
N ARG A 268 -19.68 8.57 8.23
CA ARG A 268 -20.92 8.73 7.45
C ARG A 268 -20.77 8.33 5.98
N ARG A 269 -19.55 8.41 5.43
CA ARG A 269 -19.25 7.97 4.06
C ARG A 269 -19.14 6.46 3.91
N LEU A 270 -19.02 5.69 5.00
CA LEU A 270 -18.95 4.23 4.93
C LEU A 270 -20.32 3.61 4.60
N PRO A 271 -20.36 2.39 4.04
CA PRO A 271 -21.58 1.61 3.91
C PRO A 271 -22.29 1.45 5.25
N PRO A 272 -23.64 1.51 5.32
CA PRO A 272 -24.39 1.49 6.59
C PRO A 272 -24.02 0.34 7.53
N HIS A 273 -23.76 -0.85 6.98
CA HIS A 273 -23.37 -2.04 7.75
C HIS A 273 -21.97 -1.94 8.37
N GLU A 274 -21.09 -1.08 7.85
CA GLU A 274 -19.76 -0.84 8.42
C GLU A 274 -19.76 0.32 9.42
N GLN A 275 -20.69 1.29 9.33
CA GLN A 275 -20.70 2.50 10.17
C GLN A 275 -20.71 2.19 11.67
N ALA A 276 -21.66 1.35 12.11
CA ALA A 276 -21.85 1.05 13.53
C ALA A 276 -20.67 0.27 14.13
N HIS A 277 -20.11 -0.68 13.38
CA HIS A 277 -18.88 -1.37 13.78
C HIS A 277 -17.73 -0.37 13.87
N THR A 278 -17.60 0.47 12.84
CA THR A 278 -16.49 1.41 12.72
C THR A 278 -16.42 2.41 13.85
N ALA A 279 -17.56 3.00 14.19
CA ALA A 279 -17.65 3.99 15.26
C ALA A 279 -17.29 3.42 16.63
N ARG A 280 -17.43 2.10 16.83
CA ARG A 280 -17.17 1.43 18.11
C ARG A 280 -15.75 0.87 18.22
N SER A 281 -15.17 0.38 17.12
CA SER A 281 -13.97 -0.47 17.18
C SER A 281 -12.69 0.16 16.62
N PHE A 282 -12.76 1.09 15.66
CA PHE A 282 -11.53 1.57 15.04
C PHE A 282 -10.83 2.63 15.87
N LYS A 283 -9.51 2.47 15.98
CA LYS A 283 -8.64 3.41 16.69
C LYS A 283 -7.88 4.35 15.75
N VAL A 284 -7.80 3.99 14.46
CA VAL A 284 -7.17 4.77 13.41
C VAL A 284 -8.02 4.63 12.14
N PHE A 285 -8.35 5.76 11.54
CA PHE A 285 -9.11 5.79 10.29
C PHE A 285 -8.23 6.32 9.16
N VAL A 286 -8.00 5.46 8.16
CA VAL A 286 -7.33 5.83 6.91
C VAL A 286 -8.33 5.58 5.79
N GLU A 287 -8.85 6.65 5.18
CA GLU A 287 -9.81 6.55 4.08
C GLU A 287 -9.17 5.86 2.88
N GLU A 288 -9.84 4.83 2.38
CA GLU A 288 -9.48 4.16 1.14
C GLU A 288 -9.80 5.09 -0.05
N PRO A 289 -8.85 5.38 -0.97
CA PRO A 289 -9.04 6.43 -1.98
C PRO A 289 -10.09 6.14 -3.06
N PHE A 290 -10.45 4.88 -3.32
CA PHE A 290 -11.42 4.53 -4.36
C PHE A 290 -12.72 3.96 -3.80
N CYS A 291 -12.66 3.20 -2.71
CA CYS A 291 -13.84 2.63 -2.07
C CYS A 291 -14.15 3.28 -0.71
N GLN A 292 -15.42 3.28 -0.32
CA GLN A 292 -15.87 3.87 0.93
C GLN A 292 -15.54 2.92 2.10
N SER A 293 -14.31 3.01 2.58
CA SER A 293 -13.69 1.94 3.34
C SER A 293 -12.60 2.51 4.25
N ASN A 294 -12.36 1.88 5.40
CA ASN A 294 -11.13 2.12 6.17
C ASN A 294 -10.01 1.16 5.68
N ALA A 295 -8.87 1.69 5.26
CA ALA A 295 -7.70 0.89 4.87
C ALA A 295 -6.96 0.30 6.10
N ALA A 296 -7.16 0.88 7.28
CA ALA A 296 -6.52 0.47 8.54
C ALA A 296 -7.36 -0.49 9.38
N ARG A 297 -8.25 -1.28 8.75
CA ARG A 297 -9.17 -2.20 9.46
C ARG A 297 -8.48 -3.27 10.31
N SER A 298 -7.23 -3.60 10.02
CA SER A 298 -6.45 -4.54 10.83
C SER A 298 -6.17 -4.00 12.24
N LEU A 299 -6.30 -2.69 12.48
CA LEU A 299 -6.07 -2.06 13.78
C LEU A 299 -7.33 -2.07 14.65
N HIS A 300 -7.62 -3.21 15.28
CA HIS A 300 -8.79 -3.39 16.14
C HIS A 300 -8.43 -3.62 17.63
N GLY A 301 -7.16 -3.83 17.96
CA GLY A 301 -6.73 -3.97 19.36
C GLY A 301 -6.77 -2.63 20.12
N ASP A 302 -7.17 -2.68 21.39
CA ASP A 302 -7.30 -1.48 22.23
C ASP A 302 -5.97 -0.76 22.50
N ASP A 303 -4.85 -1.51 22.47
CA ASP A 303 -3.50 -1.00 22.69
C ASP A 303 -2.78 -0.55 21.41
N VAL A 304 -3.33 -0.87 20.24
CA VAL A 304 -2.66 -0.67 18.95
C VAL A 304 -2.37 0.82 18.68
N LEU A 305 -3.33 1.70 18.96
CA LEU A 305 -3.12 3.15 18.84
C LEU A 305 -2.07 3.64 19.83
N ASN A 306 -2.05 3.11 21.04
CA ASN A 306 -1.04 3.49 22.04
C ASN A 306 0.35 3.03 21.61
N ARG A 307 0.50 1.82 21.04
CA ARG A 307 1.78 1.35 20.49
C ARG A 307 2.26 2.21 19.33
N ILE A 308 1.35 2.56 18.42
CA ILE A 308 1.66 3.47 17.30
C ILE A 308 2.12 4.82 17.84
N ARG A 309 1.36 5.43 18.76
CA ARG A 309 1.73 6.70 19.41
C ARG A 309 3.07 6.60 20.13
N GLN A 310 3.32 5.54 20.89
CA GLN A 310 4.59 5.33 21.58
C GLN A 310 5.76 5.21 20.61
N ALA A 311 5.60 4.51 19.47
CA ALA A 311 6.64 4.41 18.46
C ALA A 311 6.98 5.79 17.87
N PHE A 312 5.96 6.59 17.55
CA PHE A 312 6.11 7.97 17.09
C PHE A 312 6.80 8.85 18.15
N VAL A 313 6.34 8.82 19.41
CA VAL A 313 6.93 9.58 20.53
C VAL A 313 8.39 9.19 20.78
N LYS A 314 8.70 7.88 20.88
CA LYS A 314 10.08 7.39 21.08
C LYS A 314 11.00 7.86 19.96
N THR A 315 10.54 7.77 18.72
CA THR A 315 11.30 8.22 17.54
C THR A 315 11.50 9.73 17.59
N HIS A 316 10.46 10.51 17.91
CA HIS A 316 10.55 11.96 18.04
C HIS A 316 11.57 12.38 19.11
N GLN A 317 11.57 11.71 20.26
CA GLN A 317 12.55 11.94 21.33
C GLN A 317 13.97 11.56 20.91
N ALA A 318 14.17 10.42 20.25
CA ALA A 318 15.49 10.02 19.76
C ALA A 318 16.07 11.04 18.77
N VAL A 319 15.26 11.45 17.79
CA VAL A 319 15.65 12.47 16.79
C VAL A 319 15.99 13.80 17.46
N ARG A 320 15.15 14.27 18.41
CA ARG A 320 15.37 15.54 19.11
C ARG A 320 16.63 15.52 19.97
N SER A 321 16.95 14.37 20.57
CA SER A 321 18.18 14.15 21.34
C SER A 321 19.39 13.75 20.48
N GLN A 322 19.28 13.81 19.14
CA GLN A 322 20.33 13.40 18.19
C GLN A 322 20.86 11.97 18.43
N ARG A 323 20.04 11.09 18.99
CA ARG A 323 20.39 9.68 19.16
C ARG A 323 20.19 8.91 17.85
N PRO A 324 21.03 7.90 17.54
CA PRO A 324 20.84 7.05 16.37
C PRO A 324 19.47 6.36 16.41
N LEU A 325 18.79 6.21 15.27
CA LEU A 325 17.50 5.50 15.21
C LEU A 325 17.65 4.01 15.54
N GLU A 326 18.87 3.48 15.43
CA GLU A 326 19.24 2.13 15.82
C GLU A 326 19.21 1.92 17.34
N SER A 327 19.14 2.99 18.13
CA SER A 327 19.16 2.94 19.60
C SER A 327 17.78 2.80 20.26
N ILE A 328 16.70 2.74 19.47
CA ILE A 328 15.31 2.63 19.93
C ILE A 328 14.58 1.41 19.37
#